data_AF-A0A2W7AP87-F1
#
_entry.id   AF-A0A2W7AP87-F1
#
_cell.length_a   1.000
_cell.length_b   1.000
_cell.length_c   1.000
_cell.angle_alpha   90.00
_cell.angle_beta   90.00
_cell.angle_gamma   90.00
#
_symmetry.space_group_name_H-M   'P 1'
#
loop_
_entity.id
_entity.type
_entity.pdbx_description
1 polymer ?
#
loop_
_entity_poly.entity_id
_entity_poly.type
_entity_poly.pdbx_seq_one_letter_code
_entity_poly.pdbx_strand_id
1 'polypeptide(L)'
;MPTLTRVSTTEMEVTSIRLERSLKEKLKALAGNRGYQALIRDILWQHVEQGQEQVQLDDICASFGAVAEREQVCSLTGQTILANAPMRLGLTAQGKLVPISVDGL
;
A
#
# COMPACT_ATOMS: atom_id res chain seq x y z
N MET A 1 -0.37 17.74 3.74
CA MET A 1 -0.65 17.62 2.29
C MET A 1 0.68 17.61 1.55
N PRO A 2 1.19 16.46 1.08
CA PRO A 2 2.36 16.48 0.21
C PRO A 2 1.88 16.87 -1.19
N THR A 3 2.28 18.06 -1.63
CA THR A 3 2.18 18.48 -3.02
C THR A 3 3.12 17.61 -3.85
N LEU A 4 2.60 16.56 -4.48
CA LEU A 4 3.33 15.85 -5.53
C LEU A 4 3.71 16.87 -6.61
N THR A 5 4.99 17.22 -6.67
CA THR A 5 5.59 18.00 -7.75
C THR A 5 5.32 17.27 -9.06
N ARG A 6 4.38 17.82 -9.83
CA ARG A 6 3.89 17.27 -11.08
C ARG A 6 4.98 17.42 -12.14
N VAL A 7 5.87 16.42 -12.21
CA VAL A 7 6.90 16.33 -13.24
C VAL A 7 6.26 16.45 -14.62
N SER A 8 6.87 17.24 -15.50
CA SER A 8 6.39 17.46 -16.87
C SER A 8 6.37 16.14 -17.63
N THR A 9 5.36 15.93 -18.48
CA THR A 9 5.25 14.73 -19.33
C THR A 9 6.43 14.56 -20.29
N THR A 10 7.22 15.61 -20.52
CA THR A 10 8.42 15.61 -21.37
C THR A 10 9.59 14.81 -20.77
N GLU A 11 9.61 14.58 -19.46
CA GLU A 11 10.68 13.86 -18.75
C GLU A 11 10.29 12.42 -18.39
N MET A 12 9.09 11.98 -18.78
CA MET A 12 8.55 10.68 -18.37
C MET A 12 8.92 9.57 -19.36
N GLU A 13 9.35 8.42 -18.84
CA GLU A 13 9.55 7.22 -19.65
C GLU A 13 8.21 6.58 -20.03
N VAL A 14 8.02 6.31 -21.32
CA VAL A 14 6.79 5.67 -21.84
C VAL A 14 6.98 4.16 -21.83
N THR A 15 6.18 3.46 -21.03
CA THR A 15 6.14 1.99 -21.02
C THR A 15 4.81 1.45 -21.53
N SER A 16 4.86 0.32 -22.25
CA SER A 16 3.67 -0.37 -22.77
C SER A 16 3.21 -1.45 -21.80
N ILE A 17 2.07 -1.23 -21.15
CA ILE A 17 1.45 -2.20 -20.24
C ILE A 17 0.29 -2.90 -20.93
N ARG A 18 0.29 -4.24 -20.95
CA ARG A 18 -0.85 -5.05 -21.44
C ARG A 18 -1.85 -5.26 -20.32
N LEU A 19 -3.13 -5.03 -20.61
CA LEU A 19 -4.22 -5.18 -19.67
C LEU A 19 -5.37 -5.92 -20.35
N GLU A 20 -6.13 -6.68 -19.55
CA GLU A 20 -7.39 -7.25 -20.01
C GLU A 20 -8.34 -6.14 -20.45
N ARG A 21 -9.16 -6.43 -21.47
CA ARG A 21 -10.13 -5.48 -22.02
C ARG A 21 -11.12 -5.02 -20.95
N SER A 22 -11.64 -5.97 -20.17
CA SER A 22 -12.57 -5.75 -19.07
C SER A 22 -12.00 -4.81 -18.01
N LEU A 23 -10.73 -5.00 -17.62
CA LEU A 23 -10.03 -4.16 -16.66
C LEU A 23 -9.85 -2.74 -17.20
N LYS A 24 -9.42 -2.60 -18.46
CA LYS A 24 -9.25 -1.30 -19.11
C LYS A 24 -10.55 -0.50 -19.17
N GLU A 25 -11.66 -1.16 -19.47
CA GLU A 25 -12.99 -0.52 -19.52
C GLU A 25 -13.44 -0.06 -18.13
N LYS A 26 -13.28 -0.90 -17.10
CA LYS A 26 -13.57 -0.52 -15.70
C LYS A 26 -12.71 0.66 -15.23
N LEU A 27 -11.41 0.64 -15.51
CA LEU A 27 -10.51 1.74 -15.16
C LEU A 27 -10.87 3.05 -15.88
N LYS A 28 -11.28 2.99 -17.15
CA LYS A 28 -11.77 4.17 -17.88
C LYS A 28 -13.05 4.73 -17.25
N ALA A 29 -13.99 3.88 -16.87
CA ALA A 29 -15.22 4.29 -16.20
C ALA A 29 -14.93 4.96 -14.86
N LEU A 30 -14.02 4.39 -14.06
CA LEU A 30 -13.57 4.96 -12.78
C LEU A 30 -12.82 6.29 -12.94
N ALA A 31 -12.02 6.43 -14.00
CA ALA A 31 -11.22 7.64 -14.22
C ALA A 31 -12.05 8.88 -14.54
N GLY A 32 -13.25 8.70 -15.11
CA GLY A 32 -14.14 9.80 -15.51
C GLY A 32 -13.38 10.91 -16.25
N ASN A 33 -13.47 12.14 -15.73
CA ASN A 33 -12.84 13.33 -16.32
C ASN A 33 -11.34 13.47 -16.01
N ARG A 34 -10.78 12.67 -15.09
CA ARG A 34 -9.36 12.74 -14.67
C ARG A 34 -8.42 12.12 -15.70
N GLY A 35 -8.97 11.30 -16.60
CA GLY A 35 -8.23 10.61 -17.65
C GLY A 35 -7.61 9.30 -17.15
N TYR A 36 -7.79 8.25 -17.94
CA TYR A 36 -7.35 6.88 -17.63
C TYR A 36 -5.84 6.77 -17.31
N GLN A 37 -4.98 7.50 -18.04
CA GLN A 37 -3.53 7.45 -17.82
C GLN A 37 -3.12 8.08 -16.49
N ALA A 38 -3.79 9.17 -16.07
CA ALA A 38 -3.53 9.78 -14.77
C ALA A 38 -3.96 8.85 -13.63
N LEU A 39 -5.12 8.20 -13.76
CA LEU A 39 -5.59 7.22 -12.78
C LEU A 39 -4.61 6.06 -12.63
N ILE A 40 -4.15 5.47 -13.73
CA ILE A 40 -3.18 4.36 -13.67
C ILE A 40 -1.90 4.79 -12.97
N ARG A 41 -1.39 5.98 -13.30
CA ARG A 41 -0.17 6.48 -12.67
C ARG A 41 -0.35 6.64 -11.16
N ASP A 42 -1.47 7.20 -10.73
CA ASP A 42 -1.76 7.38 -9.30
C ASP A 42 -1.89 6.04 -8.58
N ILE A 43 -2.55 5.05 -9.19
CA ILE A 43 -2.64 3.69 -8.64
C ILE A 43 -1.26 3.05 -8.51
N LEU A 44 -0.41 3.19 -9.54
CA LEU A 44 0.95 2.66 -9.52
C LEU A 44 1.79 3.34 -8.43
N TRP A 45 1.70 4.67 -8.32
CA TRP A 45 2.41 5.40 -7.25
C TRP A 45 1.92 4.99 -5.88
N GLN A 46 0.61 4.93 -5.67
CA GLN A 46 0.02 4.48 -4.42
C GLN A 46 0.46 3.06 -4.08
N HIS A 47 0.56 2.15 -5.05
CA HIS A 47 1.03 0.80 -4.81
C HIS A 47 2.51 0.76 -4.42
N VAL A 48 3.35 1.57 -5.06
CA VAL A 48 4.77 1.70 -4.71
C VAL A 48 4.93 2.31 -3.32
N GLU A 49 4.20 3.39 -3.00
CA GLU A 49 4.21 4.03 -1.68
C GLU A 49 3.70 3.09 -0.59
N GLN A 50 2.60 2.37 -0.84
CA GLN A 50 2.06 1.36 0.08
C GLN A 50 3.01 0.16 0.27
N GLY A 51 3.76 -0.21 -0.76
CA GLY A 51 4.82 -1.22 -0.67
C GLY A 51 6.10 -0.73 -0.01
N GLN A 52 6.26 0.59 0.16
CA GLN A 52 7.44 1.24 0.73
C GLN A 52 7.26 1.78 2.15
N GLU A 53 6.05 1.78 2.71
CA GLU A 53 5.85 2.00 4.15
C GLU A 53 6.39 0.79 4.95
N GLN A 54 7.72 0.62 4.94
CA GLN A 54 8.43 -0.15 5.96
C GLN A 54 8.27 0.63 7.26
N VAL A 55 7.20 0.29 7.98
CA VAL A 55 6.98 0.80 9.33
C VAL A 55 8.22 0.46 10.13
N GLN A 56 8.88 1.47 10.69
CA GLN A 56 9.98 1.24 11.61
C GLN A 56 9.41 0.94 12.99
N LEU A 57 10.17 0.21 13.81
CA LEU A 57 9.72 -0.07 15.17
C LEU A 57 9.44 1.22 15.96
N ASP A 58 10.24 2.27 15.72
CA ASP A 58 10.10 3.59 16.34
C ASP A 58 8.82 4.35 15.93
N ASP A 59 8.18 3.94 14.83
CA ASP A 59 6.90 4.53 14.39
C ASP A 59 5.70 4.01 15.21
N ILE A 60 5.88 2.92 15.96
CA ILE A 60 4.83 2.26 16.74
C ILE A 60 4.69 2.93 18.11
N CYS A 61 3.63 3.70 18.32
CA CYS A 61 3.39 4.40 19.58
C CYS A 61 2.63 3.55 20.62
N ALA A 62 1.91 2.52 20.17
CA ALA A 62 1.25 1.55 21.03
C ALA A 62 1.08 0.22 20.30
N SER A 63 0.96 -0.89 21.03
CA SER A 63 0.65 -2.18 20.44
C SER A 63 -0.16 -3.07 21.38
N PHE A 64 -1.03 -3.89 20.81
CA PHE A 64 -1.92 -4.78 21.55
C PHE A 64 -2.01 -6.15 20.88
N GLY A 65 -2.34 -7.18 21.68
CA GLY A 65 -2.48 -8.56 21.19
C GLY A 65 -3.69 -8.71 20.28
N ALA A 66 -3.53 -9.50 19.21
CA ALA A 66 -4.59 -9.80 18.26
C ALA A 66 -4.42 -11.22 17.68
N VAL A 67 -5.42 -11.68 16.95
CA VAL A 67 -5.37 -12.93 16.17
C VAL A 67 -5.65 -12.57 14.72
N ALA A 68 -4.85 -13.08 13.80
CA ALA A 68 -5.04 -12.82 12.38
C ALA A 68 -6.27 -13.58 11.86
N GLU A 69 -7.33 -12.91 11.40
CA GLU A 69 -8.49 -13.61 10.82
C GLU A 69 -8.18 -14.27 9.46
N ARG A 70 -7.18 -13.74 8.76
CA ARG A 70 -6.70 -14.20 7.45
C ARG A 70 -5.18 -14.03 7.40
N GLU A 71 -4.54 -14.57 6.37
CA GLU A 71 -3.11 -14.36 6.16
C GLU A 71 -2.78 -12.86 6.05
N GLN A 72 -1.75 -12.44 6.77
CA GLN A 72 -1.24 -11.06 6.83
C GLN A 72 0.27 -11.07 6.60
N VAL A 73 0.85 -9.90 6.40
CA VAL A 73 2.31 -9.71 6.31
C VAL A 73 2.73 -8.74 7.39
N CYS A 74 3.69 -9.14 8.23
CA CYS A 74 4.27 -8.29 9.26
C CYS A 74 4.83 -7.01 8.63
N SER A 75 4.38 -5.85 9.11
CA SER A 75 4.79 -4.55 8.56
C SER A 75 6.21 -4.14 8.93
N LEU A 76 6.81 -4.77 9.95
CA LEU A 76 8.20 -4.53 10.37
C LEU A 76 9.19 -5.45 9.64
N THR A 77 8.87 -6.75 9.55
CA THR A 77 9.82 -7.77 9.07
C THR A 77 9.49 -8.31 7.68
N GLY A 78 8.30 -8.05 7.16
CA GLY A 78 7.80 -8.64 5.92
C GLY A 78 7.45 -10.13 6.02
N GLN A 79 7.53 -10.73 7.22
CA GLN A 79 7.20 -12.13 7.41
C GLN A 79 5.69 -12.39 7.31
N THR A 80 5.32 -13.51 6.69
CA THR A 80 3.93 -13.95 6.64
C THR A 80 3.41 -14.36 8.02
N ILE A 81 2.24 -13.86 8.39
CA ILE A 81 1.46 -14.24 9.57
C ILE A 81 0.27 -15.06 9.07
N LEU A 82 0.21 -16.33 9.46
CA LEU A 82 -0.84 -17.24 9.00
C LEU A 82 -2.21 -16.88 9.57
N ALA A 83 -3.27 -17.31 8.88
CA ALA A 83 -4.63 -17.21 9.40
C ALA A 83 -4.78 -17.96 10.74
N ASN A 84 -5.53 -17.37 11.67
CA ASN A 84 -5.74 -17.78 13.05
C ASN A 84 -4.47 -17.82 13.92
N ALA A 85 -3.34 -17.31 13.44
CA ALA A 85 -2.13 -17.19 14.24
C ALA A 85 -2.20 -15.97 15.17
N PRO A 86 -1.58 -16.04 16.36
CA PRO A 86 -1.41 -14.88 17.22
C PRO A 86 -0.51 -13.84 16.51
N MET A 87 -0.85 -12.57 16.69
CA MET A 87 -0.08 -11.44 16.21
C MET A 87 -0.22 -10.25 17.15
N ARG A 88 0.50 -9.16 16.88
CA ARG A 88 0.24 -7.85 17.50
C ARG A 88 -0.30 -6.90 16.44
N LEU A 89 -1.16 -5.98 16.87
CA LEU A 89 -1.52 -4.81 16.09
C LEU A 89 -0.78 -3.62 16.67
N GLY A 90 0.07 -2.99 15.87
CA GLY A 90 0.74 -1.74 16.19
C GLY A 90 -0.09 -0.55 15.73
N LEU A 91 -0.19 0.48 16.56
CA LEU A 91 -0.70 1.80 16.19
C LEU A 91 0.49 2.68 15.82
N THR A 92 0.53 3.17 14.58
CA THR A 92 1.58 4.09 14.13
C THR A 92 1.31 5.51 14.62
N ALA A 93 2.34 6.37 14.62
CA ALA A 93 2.21 7.80 14.92
C ALA A 93 1.19 8.52 14.00
N GLN A 94 0.95 8.00 12.80
CA GLN A 94 -0.03 8.51 11.83
C GLN A 94 -1.46 7.96 12.08
N GLY A 95 -1.65 7.17 13.14
CA GLY A 95 -2.95 6.61 13.53
C GLY A 95 -3.38 5.37 12.72
N LYS A 96 -2.44 4.70 12.03
CA LYS A 96 -2.71 3.49 11.24
C LYS A 96 -2.51 2.25 12.11
N LEU A 97 -3.39 1.27 11.99
CA LEU A 97 -3.18 -0.06 12.58
C LEU A 97 -2.44 -0.95 11.59
N VAL A 98 -1.35 -1.57 12.04
CA VAL A 98 -0.49 -2.43 11.22
C VAL A 98 -0.22 -3.77 11.90
N PRO A 99 -0.22 -4.89 11.15
CA PRO A 99 0.08 -6.21 11.70
C PRO A 99 1.58 -6.36 11.99
N ILE A 100 1.91 -6.93 13.15
CA ILE A 100 3.27 -7.20 13.60
C ILE A 100 3.35 -8.67 14.05
N SER A 101 4.36 -9.40 13.57
CA SER A 101 4.60 -10.77 14.01
C SER A 101 4.99 -10.79 15.49
N VAL A 102 4.69 -11.89 16.19
CA VAL A 102 5.01 -12.01 17.62
C VAL A 102 6.52 -11.93 17.87
N ASP A 103 7.33 -12.38 16.91
CA ASP A 103 8.79 -12.34 16.95
C ASP A 103 9.40 -10.98 16.55
N GLY A 104 8.57 -10.02 16.11
CA GLY A 104 9.01 -8.75 15.52
C GLY A 104 9.17 -7.58 16.50
N LEU A 105 9.24 -7.85 17.81
CA LEU A 105 9.35 -6.84 18.87
C LEU A 105 10.48 -7.16 19.84
#